data_AF-A0A7C2VW32-F1
#
_entry.id   AF-A0A7C2VW32-F1
#
_cell.length_a   1.000
_cell.length_b   1.000
_cell.length_c   1.000
_cell.angle_alpha   90.00
_cell.angle_beta   90.00
_cell.angle_gamma   90.00
#
_symmetry.space_group_name_H-M   'P 1'
#
loop_
_entity.id
_entity.type
_entity.pdbx_description
1 polymer ?
#
loop_
_entity_poly.entity_id
_entity_poly.type
_entity_poly.pdbx_seq_one_letter_code
_entity_poly.pdbx_strand_id
1 'polypeptide(L)' 'MPIKPILTPIALALLLALTAPAATILIEAESFDHPGGWLIDQQFMDPMGSPILLAHGLGIPVADATTRT' A
#
# COMPACT_ATOMS: atom_id res chain seq x y z
N MET A 1 15.68 -43.90 4.19
CA MET A 1 14.92 -43.32 5.33
C MET A 1 13.94 -42.31 4.78
N PRO A 2 12.63 -42.39 5.07
CA PRO A 2 11.63 -41.54 4.42
C PRO A 2 11.76 -40.11 4.97
N ILE A 3 12.10 -39.16 4.10
CA ILE A 3 12.22 -37.72 4.38
C ILE A 3 10.82 -37.07 4.47
N LYS A 4 9.80 -37.78 3.98
CA LYS A 4 8.40 -37.37 3.84
C LYS A 4 7.67 -36.96 5.14
N PRO A 5 7.90 -37.54 6.33
CA PRO A 5 7.13 -37.21 7.53
C PRO A 5 7.54 -35.87 8.17
N ILE A 6 8.71 -35.31 7.82
CA ILE A 6 9.22 -34.04 8.37
C ILE A 6 8.83 -32.84 7.50
N LEU A 7 8.64 -33.05 6.19
CA LEU A 7 8.25 -31.98 5.25
C LEU A 7 6.85 -31.43 5.48
N THR A 8 5.91 -32.27 5.92
CA THR A 8 4.51 -31.89 6.18
C THR A 8 4.33 -30.88 7.33
N PRO A 9 4.89 -31.09 8.54
CA PRO A 9 4.76 -30.10 9.61
C PRO A 9 5.50 -28.80 9.31
N ILE A 10 6.63 -28.85 8.58
CA ILE A 10 7.37 -27.65 8.15
C ILE A 10 6.55 -26.84 7.14
N ALA A 11 5.97 -27.50 6.14
CA ALA A 11 5.11 -26.82 5.17
C ALA A 11 3.87 -26.19 5.84
N LEU A 12 3.30 -26.87 6.83
CA LEU A 12 2.15 -26.35 7.58
C LEU A 12 2.54 -25.14 8.44
N ALA A 13 3.67 -25.21 9.17
CA ALA A 13 4.18 -24.10 9.97
C ALA A 13 4.51 -22.88 9.09
N LEU A 14 5.08 -23.11 7.90
CA LEU A 14 5.35 -22.04 6.94
C LEU A 14 4.04 -21.40 6.45
N LEU A 15 3.03 -22.19 6.10
CA LEU A 15 1.73 -21.67 5.65
C LEU A 15 1.03 -20.81 6.72
N LEU A 16 1.13 -21.20 8.00
CA LEU A 16 0.62 -20.43 9.14
C LEU A 16 1.39 -19.11 9.36
N ALA A 17 2.68 -19.08 9.05
CA ALA A 17 3.49 -17.85 9.17
C ALA A 17 3.18 -16.81 8.07
N LEU A 18 2.54 -17.20 6.96
CA LEU A 18 2.15 -16.28 5.88
C LEU A 18 0.89 -15.44 6.20
N THR A 19 0.18 -15.70 7.30
CA THR A 19 -1.09 -15.02 7.61
C THR A 19 -0.92 -13.74 8.45
N ALA A 20 0.20 -13.02 8.32
CA ALA A 20 0.40 -11.76 9.04
C ALA A 20 -0.66 -10.73 8.63
N PRO A 21 -1.33 -10.04 9.58
CA PRO A 21 -2.29 -9.00 9.24
C PRO A 21 -1.56 -7.81 8.62
N ALA A 22 -2.01 -7.34 7.46
CA ALA A 22 -1.52 -6.11 6.87
C ALA A 22 -2.00 -4.92 7.71
N ALA A 23 -1.08 -4.05 8.13
CA ALA A 23 -1.44 -2.80 8.76
C ALA A 23 -1.94 -1.82 7.69
N THR A 24 -3.14 -1.27 7.90
CA THR A 24 -3.61 -0.14 7.11
C THR A 24 -2.95 1.12 7.64
N ILE A 25 -2.34 1.89 6.74
CA ILE A 25 -1.73 3.19 7.05
C ILE A 25 -2.44 4.24 6.21
N LEU A 26 -2.79 5.36 6.82
CA LEU A 26 -3.31 6.55 6.14
C LEU A 26 -2.21 7.62 6.17
N ILE A 27 -2.01 8.27 5.03
CA ILE A 27 -1.01 9.32 4.85
C ILE A 27 -1.74 10.52 4.23
N GLU A 28 -1.56 11.69 4.83
CA GLU A 28 -2.12 12.95 4.33
C GLU A 28 -1.56 13.24 2.94
N ALA A 29 -2.42 13.55 1.96
CA ALA A 29 -1.98 13.76 0.58
C ALA A 29 -0.95 14.90 0.45
N GLU A 30 -1.07 15.92 1.30
CA GLU A 30 -0.15 17.08 1.35
C GLU A 30 1.21 16.76 1.98
N SER A 31 1.37 15.61 2.65
CA SER A 31 2.65 15.21 3.26
C SER A 31 3.64 14.60 2.25
N PHE A 32 3.27 14.52 0.97
CA PHE A 32 4.17 14.02 -0.06
C PHE A 32 5.17 15.08 -0.52
N ASP A 33 6.47 14.82 -0.32
CA ASP A 33 7.55 15.71 -0.77
C ASP A 33 7.53 15.91 -2.30
N HIS A 34 7.25 14.83 -3.03
CA HIS A 34 7.18 14.84 -4.49
C HIS A 34 5.89 14.13 -4.92
N PRO A 35 4.87 14.84 -5.43
CA PRO A 35 3.62 14.21 -5.86
C PRO A 35 3.74 13.44 -7.18
N GLY A 36 4.90 13.46 -7.85
CA GLY A 36 5.06 12.82 -9.16
C GLY A 36 4.17 13.50 -10.20
N GLY A 37 3.23 12.74 -10.77
CA GLY A 37 2.19 13.30 -11.65
C GLY A 37 0.78 13.34 -11.03
N TRP A 38 0.68 13.15 -9.72
CA TRP A 38 -0.58 13.23 -8.99
C TRP A 38 -0.96 14.68 -8.68
N LEU A 39 -2.27 14.96 -8.68
CA LEU A 39 -2.81 16.23 -8.22
C LEU A 39 -3.32 16.10 -6.78
N ILE A 40 -3.16 17.14 -5.98
CA ILE A 40 -3.83 17.24 -4.68
C ILE A 40 -5.27 17.71 -4.93
N ASP A 41 -6.23 16.83 -4.71
CA ASP A 41 -7.66 17.09 -4.86
C ASP A 41 -8.29 17.40 -3.50
N GLN A 42 -8.72 18.65 -3.36
CA GLN A 42 -9.30 19.22 -2.14
C GLN A 42 -10.81 18.99 -2.03
N GLN A 43 -11.47 18.39 -3.03
CA GLN A 43 -12.93 18.19 -3.02
C GLN A 43 -13.41 17.27 -1.88
N PHE A 44 -12.48 16.57 -1.22
CA PHE A 44 -12.75 15.63 -0.14
C PHE A 44 -12.48 16.19 1.27
N MET A 45 -12.11 17.47 1.40
CA MET A 45 -11.86 18.10 2.70
C MET A 45 -13.07 18.04 3.64
N ASP A 46 -14.28 18.34 3.14
CA ASP A 46 -15.48 18.33 3.98
C ASP A 46 -15.87 16.92 4.48
N PRO A 47 -15.94 15.88 3.63
CA PRO A 47 -16.30 14.53 4.08
C PRO A 47 -15.15 13.76 4.76
N MET A 48 -13.88 14.04 4.44
CA MET A 48 -12.73 13.26 4.93
C MET A 48 -11.81 14.03 5.89
N GLY A 49 -11.88 15.36 5.92
CA GLY A 49 -10.98 16.21 6.71
C GLY A 49 -9.58 16.39 6.13
N SER A 50 -9.32 15.84 4.93
CA SER A 50 -8.01 15.80 4.27
C SER A 50 -8.17 15.70 2.74
N PRO A 51 -7.25 16.25 1.92
CA PRO A 51 -7.27 16.02 0.48
C PRO A 51 -6.85 14.59 0.11
N ILE A 52 -7.06 14.24 -1.15
CA ILE A 52 -6.53 13.00 -1.73
C ILE A 52 -5.55 13.29 -2.88
N LEU A 53 -4.72 12.30 -3.22
CA LEU A 53 -3.96 12.32 -4.46
C LEU A 53 -4.82 11.76 -5.60
N LEU A 54 -4.97 12.51 -6.69
CA LEU A 54 -5.69 12.13 -7.90
C LEU A 54 -4.75 11.99 -9.10
N ALA A 55 -4.66 10.76 -9.63
CA ALA A 55 -3.98 10.48 -10.88
C ALA A 55 -4.92 10.75 -12.07
N HIS A 56 -5.15 12.02 -12.41
CA HIS A 56 -6.08 12.35 -13.51
C HIS A 56 -5.60 11.86 -14.88
N GLY A 57 -4.26 11.67 -15.03
CA GLY A 57 -3.52 11.07 -16.15
C GLY A 57 -4.35 10.56 -17.32
N LEU A 58 -4.90 11.48 -18.13
CA LEU A 58 -5.94 11.29 -19.15
C LEU A 58 -5.66 10.11 -20.12
N GLY A 59 -5.85 8.88 -19.66
CA GLY A 59 -5.40 7.66 -20.34
C GLY A 59 -3.89 7.39 -20.32
N ILE A 60 -3.09 8.20 -19.63
CA ILE A 60 -1.62 8.06 -19.54
C ILE A 60 -1.22 7.90 -18.07
N PRO A 61 -0.44 6.85 -17.73
CA PRO A 61 0.08 6.67 -16.37
C PRO A 61 0.87 7.89 -15.89
N VAL A 62 0.62 8.30 -14.65
CA VAL A 62 1.39 9.35 -13.97
C VAL A 62 2.52 8.73 -13.17
N ALA A 63 3.59 9.50 -12.94
CA ALA A 63 4.71 9.06 -12.11
C ALA A 63 4.30 8.94 -10.63
N ASP A 64 4.98 8.04 -9.90
CA ASP A 64 4.74 7.78 -8.49
C ASP A 64 4.98 9.02 -7.60
N ALA A 65 4.14 9.18 -6.57
CA ALA A 65 4.39 10.12 -5.50
C ALA A 65 5.36 9.52 -4.47
N THR A 66 6.28 10.33 -3.95
CA THR A 66 7.29 9.90 -2.97
C THR A 66 7.39 10.86 -1.80
N THR A 67 7.63 10.31 -0.62
CA THR A 67 7.86 11.04 0.62
C THR A 67 8.76 10.21 1.53
N ARG A 68 9.26 10.81 2.60
CA ARG A 68 10.09 10.13 3.61
C ARG A 68 9.35 10.10 4.95
N THR A 69 9.38 8.94 5.58
CA THR A 69 8.94 8.74 6.98
C THR A 69 10.04 9.09 7.96
#